data_AF-A0A538C9X7-F1
#
_entry.id   AF-A0A538C9X7-F1
#
_cell.length_a   1.000
_cell.length_b   1.000
_cell.length_c   1.000
_cell.angle_alpha   90.00
_cell.angle_beta   90.00
_cell.angle_gamma   90.00
#
_symmetry.space_group_name_H-M   'P 1'
#
loop_
_entity.id
_entity.type
_entity.pdbx_description
1 polymer ?
#
loop_
_entity_poly.entity_id
_entity_poly.type
_entity_poly.pdbx_seq_one_letter_code
_entity_poly.pdbx_strand_id
1 'polypeptide(L)'
;YYQKPYRRVLMETFGAEVRPSPTSTTEAGKKILEGDPESPGSLGIAISEAIEAAVTGTDTKYSIGSVANHVLLHQTVIGQEARKQMDLAGQYPDVVIGCVGGGSNYAGLAYPFMQDRLNGKRDTTFIACEPAACPTLTKAKFAYDFGD
;
A
#
# COMPACT_ATOMS: atom_id res chain seq x y z
N TYR A 1 -4.81 -12.81 10.79
CA TYR A 1 -5.47 -12.49 12.07
C TYR A 1 -4.77 -13.13 13.28
N TYR A 2 -4.69 -14.46 13.37
CA TYR A 2 -4.18 -15.17 14.57
C TYR A 2 -2.66 -15.14 14.78
N GLN A 3 -1.87 -15.18 13.71
CA GLN A 3 -0.39 -15.25 13.82
C GLN A 3 0.29 -13.95 14.25
N LYS A 4 -0.39 -12.79 14.09
CA LYS A 4 0.18 -11.45 14.36
C LYS A 4 -0.76 -10.64 15.27
N PRO A 5 -1.05 -11.12 16.49
CA PRO A 5 -2.12 -10.58 17.32
C PRO A 5 -1.83 -9.15 17.80
N TYR A 6 -0.57 -8.74 17.95
CA TYR A 6 -0.24 -7.44 18.56
C TYR A 6 -0.67 -6.24 17.73
N ARG A 7 -0.67 -6.35 16.39
CA ARG A 7 -1.24 -5.28 15.55
C ARG A 7 -2.76 -5.19 15.69
N ARG A 8 -3.45 -6.32 15.89
CA ARG A 8 -4.89 -6.33 16.22
C ARG A 8 -5.14 -5.64 17.55
N VAL A 9 -4.40 -6.01 18.60
CA VAL A 9 -4.50 -5.39 19.92
C VAL A 9 -4.27 -3.87 19.85
N LEU A 10 -3.30 -3.42 19.07
CA LEU A 10 -3.08 -1.99 18.84
C LEU A 10 -4.29 -1.31 18.19
N MET A 11 -4.86 -1.90 17.14
CA MET A 11 -6.06 -1.38 16.48
C MET A 11 -7.26 -1.31 17.46
N GLU A 12 -7.49 -2.39 18.21
CA GLU A 12 -8.57 -2.48 19.21
C GLU A 12 -8.37 -1.47 20.36
N THR A 13 -7.12 -1.19 20.74
CA THR A 13 -6.79 -0.16 21.75
C THR A 13 -7.19 1.24 21.28
N PHE A 14 -7.12 1.51 19.97
CA PHE A 14 -7.61 2.76 19.38
C PHE A 14 -9.12 2.75 19.07
N GLY A 15 -9.85 1.72 19.51
CA GLY A 15 -11.30 1.61 19.36
C GLY A 15 -11.77 1.02 18.04
N ALA A 16 -10.87 0.44 17.24
CA ALA A 16 -11.26 -0.24 16.00
C ALA A 16 -11.81 -1.65 16.26
N GLU A 17 -12.85 -2.02 15.52
CA GLU A 17 -13.29 -3.42 15.41
C GLU A 17 -12.48 -4.14 14.33
N VAL A 18 -11.85 -5.28 14.65
CA VAL A 18 -11.04 -6.04 13.69
C VAL A 18 -11.67 -7.40 13.42
N ARG A 19 -12.09 -7.63 12.17
CA ARG A 19 -12.69 -8.89 11.72
C ARG A 19 -11.68 -9.77 10.96
N PRO A 20 -11.66 -11.10 11.19
CA PRO A 20 -10.90 -12.01 10.35
C PRO A 20 -11.61 -12.18 9.00
N SER A 21 -10.96 -11.75 7.92
CA SER A 21 -11.41 -12.01 6.55
C SER A 21 -10.93 -13.39 6.08
N PRO A 22 -11.76 -14.21 5.42
CA PRO A 22 -13.13 -13.92 4.96
C PRO A 22 -14.16 -13.92 6.10
N THR A 23 -15.13 -13.01 6.08
CA THR A 23 -16.21 -12.93 7.07
C THR A 23 -17.51 -13.54 6.54
N SER A 24 -18.39 -13.97 7.45
CA SER A 24 -19.79 -14.31 7.10
C SER A 24 -20.71 -13.09 7.03
N THR A 25 -20.16 -11.87 7.14
CA THR A 25 -20.93 -10.62 7.25
C THR A 25 -21.05 -9.86 5.93
N THR A 26 -20.38 -10.33 4.89
CA THR A 26 -20.45 -9.82 3.51
C THR A 26 -20.76 -10.97 2.55
N GLU A 27 -21.36 -10.69 1.40
CA GLU A 27 -21.59 -11.67 0.35
C GLU A 27 -20.27 -12.13 -0.29
N ALA A 28 -19.30 -11.23 -0.46
CA ALA A 28 -17.95 -11.56 -0.92
C ALA A 28 -17.30 -12.62 0.00
N GLY A 29 -17.35 -12.42 1.31
CA GLY A 29 -16.80 -13.35 2.28
C GLY A 29 -17.57 -14.67 2.36
N LYS A 30 -18.90 -14.63 2.40
CA LYS A 30 -19.75 -15.84 2.37
C LYS A 30 -19.44 -16.73 1.18
N LYS A 31 -19.34 -16.15 -0.02
CA LYS A 31 -19.03 -16.89 -1.25
C LYS A 31 -17.69 -17.61 -1.18
N ILE A 32 -16.68 -17.02 -0.54
CA ILE A 32 -15.39 -17.68 -0.32
C ILE A 32 -15.55 -18.85 0.66
N LEU A 33 -16.24 -18.62 1.79
CA LEU A 33 -16.44 -19.65 2.83
C LEU A 33 -17.32 -20.82 2.37
N GLU A 34 -18.24 -20.60 1.43
CA GLU A 34 -19.03 -21.67 0.80
C GLU A 34 -18.15 -22.62 -0.03
N GLY A 35 -17.12 -22.08 -0.70
CA GLY A 35 -16.18 -22.86 -1.50
C GLY A 35 -15.03 -23.46 -0.69
N ASP A 36 -14.54 -22.72 0.31
CA ASP A 36 -13.46 -23.12 1.21
C ASP A 36 -13.71 -22.59 2.63
N PRO A 37 -14.38 -23.37 3.50
CA PRO A 37 -14.69 -22.96 4.87
C PRO A 37 -13.46 -22.65 5.73
N GLU A 38 -12.30 -23.21 5.37
CA GLU A 38 -11.02 -23.04 6.10
C GLU A 38 -10.09 -22.07 5.39
N SER A 39 -10.62 -21.26 4.47
CA SER A 39 -9.84 -20.29 3.69
C SER A 39 -8.97 -19.42 4.60
N PRO A 40 -7.64 -19.36 4.36
CA PRO A 40 -6.74 -18.55 5.17
C PRO A 40 -6.89 -17.04 4.89
N GLY A 41 -7.72 -16.67 3.91
CA GLY A 41 -7.91 -15.32 3.42
C GLY A 41 -6.77 -14.84 2.51
N SER A 42 -6.98 -13.67 1.91
CA SER A 42 -5.98 -12.95 1.12
C SER A 42 -6.20 -11.45 1.26
N LEU A 43 -5.24 -10.65 0.79
CA LEU A 43 -5.41 -9.19 0.79
C LEU A 43 -6.58 -8.76 -0.11
N GLY A 44 -6.72 -9.37 -1.30
CA GLY A 44 -7.81 -9.07 -2.23
C GLY A 44 -9.18 -9.36 -1.62
N ILE A 45 -9.34 -10.52 -0.98
CA ILE A 45 -10.60 -10.87 -0.30
C ILE A 45 -10.96 -9.83 0.76
N ALA A 46 -10.01 -9.43 1.61
CA ALA A 46 -10.25 -8.42 2.64
C ALA A 46 -10.60 -7.04 2.06
N ILE A 47 -10.02 -6.67 0.90
CA ILE A 47 -10.35 -5.43 0.20
C ILE A 47 -11.78 -5.50 -0.34
N SER A 48 -12.14 -6.58 -1.03
CA SER A 48 -13.49 -6.74 -1.58
C SER A 48 -14.55 -6.70 -0.47
N GLU A 49 -14.33 -7.36 0.67
CA GLU A 49 -15.24 -7.29 1.82
C GLU A 49 -15.34 -5.87 2.41
N ALA A 50 -14.21 -5.17 2.55
CA ALA A 50 -14.20 -3.81 3.10
C ALA A 50 -14.90 -2.80 2.17
N ILE A 51 -14.74 -2.96 0.85
CA ILE A 51 -15.46 -2.17 -0.15
C ILE A 51 -16.95 -2.49 -0.08
N GLU A 52 -17.35 -3.76 -0.02
CA GLU A 52 -18.76 -4.16 0.09
C GLU A 52 -19.40 -3.56 1.34
N ALA A 53 -18.75 -3.66 2.50
CA ALA A 53 -19.24 -3.08 3.75
C ALA A 53 -19.38 -1.54 3.67
N ALA A 54 -18.46 -0.86 2.99
CA ALA A 54 -18.52 0.59 2.82
C ALA A 54 -19.59 1.04 1.82
N VAL A 55 -19.82 0.27 0.76
CA VAL A 55 -20.83 0.60 -0.28
C VAL A 55 -22.24 0.29 0.21
N THR A 56 -22.41 -0.77 1.00
CA THR A 56 -23.72 -1.16 1.55
C THR A 56 -24.09 -0.38 2.80
N GLY A 57 -23.11 0.14 3.54
CA GLY A 57 -23.31 0.98 4.72
C GLY A 57 -23.78 2.40 4.40
N THR A 58 -24.64 2.97 5.25
CA THR A 58 -25.15 4.35 5.09
C THR A 58 -24.21 5.42 5.65
N ASP A 59 -23.33 5.05 6.59
CA ASP A 59 -22.41 5.95 7.29
C ASP A 59 -20.97 5.39 7.30
N THR A 60 -20.57 4.77 6.20
CA THR A 60 -19.24 4.14 6.09
C THR A 60 -18.57 4.57 4.79
N LYS A 61 -17.25 4.79 4.86
CA LYS A 61 -16.41 5.08 3.70
C LYS A 61 -15.20 4.15 3.73
N TYR A 62 -14.80 3.70 2.55
CA TYR A 62 -13.61 2.89 2.39
C TYR A 62 -12.37 3.79 2.32
N SER A 63 -11.35 3.47 3.13
CA SER A 63 -10.06 4.15 3.11
C SER A 63 -9.02 3.26 2.42
N ILE A 64 -8.58 3.66 1.23
CA ILE A 64 -7.60 2.92 0.45
C ILE A 64 -6.18 3.22 0.93
N GLY A 65 -5.41 2.16 1.22
CA GLY A 65 -4.10 2.28 1.88
C GLY A 65 -2.89 2.33 0.97
N SER A 66 -3.02 2.09 -0.34
CA SER A 66 -1.89 2.08 -1.28
C SER A 66 -2.30 2.21 -2.75
N VAL A 67 -1.30 2.25 -3.64
CA VAL A 67 -1.35 2.26 -5.13
C VAL A 67 -2.03 3.47 -5.76
N ALA A 68 -3.13 3.98 -5.20
CA ALA A 68 -3.87 5.09 -5.76
C ALA A 68 -3.06 6.40 -5.74
N ASN A 69 -3.22 7.20 -6.79
CA ASN A 69 -2.48 8.46 -6.99
C ASN A 69 -2.54 9.39 -5.78
N HIS A 70 -3.70 9.51 -5.13
CA HIS A 70 -3.84 10.36 -3.94
C HIS A 70 -3.08 9.83 -2.73
N VAL A 71 -2.96 8.50 -2.57
CA VAL A 71 -2.12 7.89 -1.52
C VAL A 71 -0.65 8.21 -1.76
N LEU A 72 -0.18 8.07 -3.01
CA LEU A 72 1.18 8.44 -3.38
C LEU A 72 1.44 9.93 -3.12
N LEU A 73 0.49 10.79 -3.48
CA LEU A 73 0.56 12.24 -3.20
C LEU A 73 0.69 12.52 -1.70
N HIS A 74 -0.14 11.92 -0.86
CA HIS A 74 -0.07 12.11 0.59
C HIS A 74 1.27 11.63 1.17
N GLN A 75 1.84 10.55 0.64
CA GLN A 75 3.14 10.04 1.05
C GLN A 75 4.32 10.91 0.62
N THR A 76 4.13 11.88 -0.30
CA THR A 76 5.23 12.77 -0.74
C THR A 76 5.81 13.64 0.37
N VAL A 77 5.11 13.76 1.51
CA VAL A 77 5.66 14.40 2.71
C VAL A 77 7.03 13.81 3.08
N ILE A 78 7.21 12.49 2.90
CA ILE A 78 8.47 11.79 3.15
C ILE A 78 9.61 12.40 2.31
N GLY A 79 9.45 12.48 1.00
CA GLY A 79 10.48 13.04 0.12
C GLY A 79 10.64 14.55 0.27
N GLN A 80 9.56 15.29 0.56
CA GLN A 80 9.64 16.73 0.82
C GLN A 80 10.47 17.04 2.07
N GLU A 81 10.29 16.28 3.15
CA GLU A 81 11.08 16.40 4.37
C GLU A 81 12.53 15.94 4.13
N ALA A 82 12.72 14.81 3.45
CA ALA A 82 14.05 14.30 3.11
C ALA A 82 14.87 15.30 2.28
N ARG A 83 14.24 16.01 1.33
CA ARG A 83 14.91 17.09 0.58
C ARG A 83 15.44 18.17 1.50
N LYS A 84 14.60 18.68 2.41
CA LYS A 84 15.03 19.70 3.38
C LYS A 84 16.16 19.19 4.27
N GLN A 85 16.10 17.93 4.70
CA GLN A 85 17.16 17.32 5.50
C GLN A 85 18.48 17.19 4.73
N MET A 86 18.44 16.84 3.44
CA MET A 86 19.62 16.80 2.58
C MET A 86 20.20 18.21 2.36
N ASP A 87 19.34 19.22 2.16
CA ASP A 87 19.78 20.61 2.02
C ASP A 87 20.47 21.12 3.31
N LEU A 88 19.95 20.77 4.49
CA LEU A 88 20.59 21.08 5.77
C LEU A 88 21.97 20.43 5.92
N ALA A 89 22.18 19.27 5.30
CA ALA A 89 23.47 18.59 5.25
C ALA A 89 24.39 19.11 4.12
N GLY A 90 23.90 20.01 3.25
CA GLY A 90 24.63 20.46 2.06
C GLY A 90 24.84 19.34 1.04
N GLN A 91 23.97 18.33 1.02
CA GLN A 91 24.09 17.12 0.21
C GLN A 91 22.92 16.98 -0.77
N TYR A 92 23.10 16.13 -1.78
CA TYR A 92 22.03 15.70 -2.68
C TYR A 92 22.23 14.21 -3.04
N PRO A 93 21.19 13.38 -3.13
CA PRO A 93 21.38 11.96 -3.37
C PRO A 93 21.78 11.66 -4.82
N ASP A 94 22.85 10.89 -5.00
CA ASP A 94 23.18 10.23 -6.28
C ASP A 94 22.24 9.05 -6.56
N VAL A 95 21.74 8.40 -5.51
CA VAL A 95 20.84 7.25 -5.58
C VAL A 95 19.70 7.41 -4.58
N VAL A 96 18.47 7.15 -5.02
CA VAL A 96 17.30 6.97 -4.16
C VAL A 96 16.81 5.53 -4.32
N ILE A 97 16.73 4.80 -3.21
CA ILE A 97 16.37 3.38 -3.18
C ILE A 97 15.28 3.12 -2.15
N GLY A 98 14.37 2.19 -2.44
CA GLY A 98 13.35 1.77 -1.48
C GLY A 98 12.58 0.52 -1.91
N CYS A 99 11.80 -0.03 -0.98
CA CYS A 99 11.03 -1.25 -1.21
C CYS A 99 9.66 -0.96 -1.83
N VAL A 100 9.18 -1.87 -2.66
CA VAL A 100 7.89 -1.79 -3.35
C VAL A 100 7.03 -2.99 -2.97
N GLY A 101 6.04 -2.72 -2.11
CA GLY A 101 4.81 -3.51 -2.05
C GLY A 101 3.82 -2.95 -3.07
N GLY A 102 2.91 -2.09 -2.62
CA GLY A 102 2.09 -1.23 -3.51
C GLY A 102 2.79 0.05 -3.99
N GLY A 103 4.05 0.27 -3.60
CA GLY A 103 4.89 1.38 -4.09
C GLY A 103 4.69 2.75 -3.42
N SER A 104 3.68 2.94 -2.57
CA SER A 104 3.37 4.26 -1.99
C SER A 104 4.50 4.88 -1.16
N ASN A 105 5.20 4.09 -0.35
CA ASN A 105 6.34 4.58 0.45
C ASN A 105 7.51 5.02 -0.45
N TYR A 106 7.86 4.20 -1.45
CA TYR A 106 8.96 4.47 -2.36
C TYR A 106 8.67 5.68 -3.24
N ALA A 107 7.47 5.77 -3.80
CA ALA A 107 7.01 6.94 -4.53
C ALA A 107 7.01 8.21 -3.66
N GLY A 108 6.53 8.11 -2.42
CA GLY A 108 6.52 9.21 -1.46
C GLY A 108 7.92 9.77 -1.18
N LEU A 109 8.93 8.91 -1.07
CA LEU A 109 10.32 9.33 -0.95
C LEU A 109 10.89 9.83 -2.29
N ALA A 110 10.72 9.07 -3.38
CA ALA A 110 11.44 9.24 -4.63
C ALA A 110 10.89 10.37 -5.51
N TYR A 111 9.57 10.57 -5.57
CA TYR A 111 8.96 11.52 -6.52
C TYR A 111 9.44 12.96 -6.33
N PRO A 112 9.58 13.49 -5.10
CA PRO A 112 10.15 14.81 -4.90
C PRO A 112 11.57 14.97 -5.45
N PHE A 113 12.42 13.94 -5.43
CA PHE A 113 13.75 13.98 -6.06
C PHE A 113 13.68 13.71 -7.57
N MET A 114 12.78 12.82 -8.01
CA MET A 114 12.59 12.45 -9.41
C MET A 114 12.14 13.64 -10.27
N GLN A 115 11.39 14.58 -9.68
CA GLN A 115 11.07 15.85 -10.31
C GLN A 115 12.32 16.59 -10.81
N ASP A 116 13.41 16.62 -10.04
CA ASP A 116 14.63 17.32 -10.44
C ASP A 116 15.33 16.60 -11.60
N ARG A 117 15.34 15.26 -11.60
CA ARG A 117 15.85 14.46 -12.73
C ARG A 117 15.04 14.66 -14.00
N LEU A 118 13.71 14.60 -13.91
CA LEU A 118 12.82 14.80 -15.06
C LEU A 118 12.95 16.20 -15.67
N ASN A 119 13.31 17.19 -14.85
CA ASN A 119 13.61 18.56 -15.30
C ASN A 119 15.07 18.77 -15.72
N GLY A 120 15.88 17.71 -15.81
CA GLY A 120 17.28 17.78 -16.23
C GLY A 120 18.23 18.48 -15.26
N LYS A 121 17.83 18.67 -13.99
CA LYS A 121 18.65 19.37 -12.98
C LYS A 121 19.66 18.45 -12.29
N ARG A 122 19.41 17.14 -12.29
CA ARG A 122 20.15 16.12 -11.53
C ARG A 122 20.14 14.81 -12.30
N ASP A 123 21.12 13.94 -12.04
CA ASP A 123 21.23 12.61 -12.66
C ASP A 123 21.06 11.48 -11.64
N THR A 124 20.17 11.68 -10.66
CA THR A 124 19.94 10.71 -9.58
C THR A 124 19.42 9.38 -10.12
N THR A 125 20.01 8.28 -9.69
CA THR A 125 19.54 6.93 -10.00
C THR A 125 18.43 6.52 -9.05
N PHE A 126 17.39 5.85 -9.57
CA PHE A 126 16.22 5.43 -8.81
C PHE A 126 16.13 3.91 -8.84
N ILE A 127 16.15 3.27 -7.66
CA ILE A 127 16.14 1.81 -7.52
C ILE A 127 14.92 1.39 -6.70
N ALA A 128 14.00 0.69 -7.34
CA ALA A 128 12.86 0.03 -6.69
C ALA A 128 13.20 -1.44 -6.41
N CYS A 129 13.04 -1.87 -5.17
CA CYS A 129 13.32 -3.25 -4.75
C CYS A 129 12.03 -4.01 -4.41
N GLU A 130 11.91 -5.24 -4.88
CA GLU A 130 10.76 -6.11 -4.61
C GLU A 130 11.20 -7.48 -4.07
N PRO A 131 10.31 -8.25 -3.42
CA PRO A 131 10.64 -9.61 -3.00
C PRO A 131 10.64 -10.59 -4.19
N ALA A 132 11.67 -11.43 -4.29
CA ALA A 132 11.72 -12.49 -5.30
C ALA A 132 10.54 -13.49 -5.24
N ALA A 133 9.92 -13.62 -4.06
CA ALA A 133 8.74 -14.46 -3.85
C ALA A 133 7.44 -13.90 -4.45
N CYS A 134 7.38 -12.59 -4.73
CA CYS A 134 6.25 -11.93 -5.40
C CYS A 134 6.77 -10.87 -6.39
N PRO A 135 7.31 -11.29 -7.55
CA PRO A 135 8.09 -10.45 -8.45
C PRO A 135 7.20 -9.66 -9.44
N THR A 136 6.42 -8.70 -8.93
CA THR A 136 5.47 -7.90 -9.71
C THR A 136 6.14 -6.86 -10.62
N LEU A 137 7.32 -6.35 -10.29
CA LEU A 137 8.07 -5.38 -11.08
C LEU A 137 8.98 -6.04 -12.12
N THR A 138 9.59 -7.19 -11.78
CA THR A 138 10.63 -7.80 -12.63
C THR A 138 10.11 -8.92 -13.53
N LYS A 139 8.95 -9.52 -13.22
CA LYS A 139 8.41 -10.66 -13.98
C LYS A 139 6.96 -10.54 -14.42
N ALA A 140 6.17 -9.60 -13.88
CA ALA A 140 4.78 -9.46 -14.28
C ALA A 140 4.62 -8.74 -15.63
N LYS A 141 3.44 -8.90 -16.23
CA LYS A 141 3.05 -8.20 -17.45
C LYS A 141 2.55 -6.80 -17.10
N PHE A 142 2.96 -5.80 -17.87
CA PHE A 142 2.37 -4.48 -17.77
C PHE A 142 1.07 -4.42 -18.57
N ALA A 143 -0.07 -4.57 -17.88
CA ALA A 143 -1.41 -4.60 -18.45
C ALA A 143 -2.43 -4.02 -17.46
N TYR A 144 -3.64 -3.76 -17.95
CA TYR A 144 -4.77 -3.50 -17.06
C TYR A 144 -5.10 -4.77 -16.25
N ASP A 145 -5.31 -4.59 -14.95
CA ASP A 145 -5.70 -5.62 -14.02
C ASP A 145 -6.57 -5.00 -12.91
N PHE A 146 -7.22 -5.84 -12.12
CA PHE A 146 -8.01 -5.39 -10.96
C PHE A 146 -7.08 -4.93 -9.83
N GLY A 147 -7.49 -3.86 -9.14
CA GLY A 147 -6.74 -3.32 -8.00
C GLY A 147 -6.98 -4.08 -6.69
N ASP A 148 -7.95 -5.01 -6.71
CA ASP A 148 -8.44 -5.86 -5.63
C ASP A 148 -8.60 -7.32 -6.09
#